data_AF-A0A225D049-F1
#
_entry.id   AF-A0A225D049-F1
#
_cell.length_a   1.000
_cell.length_b   1.000
_cell.length_c   1.000
_cell.angle_alpha   90.00
_cell.angle_beta   90.00
_cell.angle_gamma   90.00
#
_symmetry.space_group_name_H-M   'P 1'
#
loop_
_entity.id
_entity.type
_entity.pdbx_description
1 polymer ?
#
loop_
_entity_poly.entity_id
_entity_poly.type
_entity_poly.pdbx_seq_one_letter_code
_entity_poly.pdbx_strand_id
1 'polypeptide(L)'
;MIEWLTNRPARAATAAVVAKLYQGRWTVEALFHRLTMVLGCEVDTRGYPPAALFGFCVALAASNAYATIRAAVRGEHGHETAETLSDFYVAAELERTVEGMNVAVPDEAWEPIPGWTAEEMGAWLRSIMRQARLERYEKAKRGPKKPKPRRTRFAAKKHVATSRLISGEQT
;
A
#
# COMPACT_ATOMS: atom_id res chain seq x y z
N MET A 1 20.61 -1.22 -22.26
CA MET A 1 21.30 -2.25 -21.45
C MET A 1 21.09 -1.88 -19.99
N ILE A 2 20.73 -2.82 -19.11
CA ILE A 2 20.60 -2.57 -17.67
C ILE A 2 21.77 -3.26 -16.99
N GLU A 3 22.53 -2.53 -16.18
CA GLU A 3 23.69 -3.04 -15.44
C GLU A 3 23.41 -2.96 -13.93
N TRP A 4 23.78 -4.00 -13.18
CA TRP A 4 23.63 -4.06 -11.73
C TRP A 4 24.98 -4.28 -11.06
N LEU A 5 25.25 -3.50 -10.02
CA LEU A 5 26.37 -3.70 -9.10
C LEU A 5 25.86 -4.39 -7.84
N THR A 6 26.53 -5.46 -7.40
CA THR A 6 26.14 -6.22 -6.21
C THR A 6 27.37 -6.59 -5.38
N ASN A 7 27.22 -6.58 -4.06
CA ASN A 7 28.22 -7.06 -3.10
C ASN A 7 28.07 -8.56 -2.78
N ARG A 8 27.19 -9.28 -3.50
CA ARG A 8 27.02 -10.73 -3.35
C ARG A 8 28.27 -11.46 -3.86
N PRO A 9 28.68 -12.57 -3.24
CA PRO A 9 29.75 -13.41 -3.77
C PRO A 9 29.42 -13.88 -5.19
N ALA A 10 30.40 -13.92 -6.10
CA ALA A 10 30.20 -14.29 -7.51
C ALA A 10 29.40 -15.60 -7.69
N ARG A 11 29.69 -16.62 -6.86
CA ARG A 11 28.99 -17.92 -6.85
C ARG A 11 27.49 -17.84 -6.55
N ALA A 12 27.03 -16.76 -5.91
CA ALA A 12 25.64 -16.54 -5.48
C ALA A 12 25.00 -15.33 -6.19
N ALA A 13 25.73 -14.67 -7.10
CA ALA A 13 25.34 -13.44 -7.79
C ALA A 13 24.95 -13.72 -9.25
N THR A 14 24.18 -14.77 -9.50
CA THR A 14 23.65 -15.00 -10.85
C THR A 14 22.72 -13.86 -11.25
N ALA A 15 22.70 -13.50 -12.53
CA ALA A 15 21.89 -12.40 -13.03
C ALA A 15 20.41 -12.52 -12.64
N ALA A 16 19.85 -13.75 -12.70
CA ALA A 16 18.46 -14.02 -12.31
C ALA A 16 18.19 -13.75 -10.82
N VAL A 17 19.13 -14.12 -9.94
CA VAL A 17 19.01 -13.89 -8.49
C VAL A 17 19.09 -12.40 -8.17
N VAL A 18 20.04 -11.68 -8.78
CA VAL A 18 20.18 -10.23 -8.61
C VAL A 18 18.94 -9.50 -9.13
N ALA A 19 18.45 -9.87 -10.32
CA ALA A 19 17.23 -9.32 -10.89
C ALA A 19 16.02 -9.50 -9.97
N LYS A 20 15.82 -10.72 -9.45
CA LYS A 20 14.69 -11.05 -8.56
C LYS A 20 14.77 -10.27 -7.24
N LEU A 21 15.95 -10.12 -6.65
CA LEU A 21 16.11 -9.28 -5.46
C LEU A 21 15.84 -7.81 -5.77
N TYR A 22 16.35 -7.31 -6.90
CA TYR A 22 16.15 -5.92 -7.31
C TYR A 22 14.69 -5.59 -7.59
N GLN A 23 13.90 -6.55 -8.12
CA GLN A 23 12.45 -6.41 -8.24
C GLN A 23 11.77 -6.14 -6.89
N GLY A 24 12.31 -6.67 -5.80
CA GLY A 24 11.84 -6.40 -4.44
C GLY A 24 11.94 -4.93 -4.02
N ARG A 25 12.80 -4.13 -4.65
CA ARG A 25 12.92 -2.68 -4.39
C ARG A 25 11.59 -1.95 -4.59
N TRP A 26 10.74 -2.42 -5.51
CA TRP A 26 9.44 -1.80 -5.78
C TRP A 26 8.51 -1.77 -4.56
N THR A 27 8.73 -2.65 -3.58
CA THR A 27 7.98 -2.64 -2.31
C THR A 27 8.16 -1.33 -1.54
N VAL A 28 9.29 -0.64 -1.71
CA VAL A 28 9.54 0.69 -1.13
C VAL A 28 8.57 1.71 -1.72
N GLU A 29 8.38 1.72 -3.04
CA GLU A 29 7.44 2.64 -3.69
C GLU A 29 6.00 2.39 -3.23
N ALA A 30 5.60 1.12 -3.09
CA ALA A 30 4.29 0.76 -2.57
C ALA A 30 4.09 1.21 -1.10
N LEU A 31 5.16 1.20 -0.29
CA LEU A 31 5.13 1.75 1.07
C LEU A 31 4.97 3.27 1.04
N PHE A 32 5.83 3.99 0.31
CA PHE A 32 5.76 5.45 0.23
C PHE A 32 4.43 5.94 -0.34
N HIS A 33 3.88 5.25 -1.33
CA HIS A 33 2.55 5.56 -1.85
C HIS A 33 1.47 5.46 -0.76
N ARG A 34 1.50 4.42 0.09
CA ARG A 34 0.58 4.30 1.23
C ARG A 34 0.80 5.41 2.26
N LEU A 35 2.06 5.68 2.62
CA LEU A 35 2.40 6.73 3.58
C LEU A 35 1.81 8.07 3.16
N THR A 36 1.96 8.44 1.89
CA THR A 36 1.45 9.71 1.36
C THR A 36 -0.06 9.70 1.21
N MET A 37 -0.64 8.68 0.59
CA MET A 37 -2.06 8.70 0.19
C MET A 37 -3.04 8.37 1.32
N VAL A 38 -2.58 7.64 2.33
CA VAL A 38 -3.47 7.05 3.35
C VAL A 38 -3.10 7.50 4.75
N LEU A 39 -1.80 7.58 5.07
CA LEU A 39 -1.34 7.90 6.42
C LEU A 39 -0.92 9.37 6.58
N GLY A 40 -1.08 10.18 5.53
CA GLY A 40 -0.84 11.63 5.59
C GLY A 40 0.59 12.00 5.99
N CYS A 41 1.60 11.26 5.52
CA CYS A 41 2.99 11.49 5.94
C CYS A 41 3.54 12.88 5.58
N GLU A 42 2.90 13.57 4.64
CA GLU A 42 3.18 14.96 4.26
C GLU A 42 2.18 15.89 4.95
N VAL A 43 2.41 16.15 6.23
CA VAL A 43 1.64 17.13 7.00
C VAL A 43 2.06 18.56 6.62
N ASP A 44 1.10 19.46 6.48
CA ASP A 44 1.37 20.89 6.30
C ASP A 44 1.94 21.47 7.60
N THR A 45 3.27 21.44 7.68
CA THR A 45 4.03 21.90 8.85
C THR A 45 4.31 23.39 8.81
N ARG A 46 3.79 24.12 7.82
CA ARG A 46 3.98 25.57 7.62
C ARG A 46 5.44 26.04 7.72
N GLY A 47 6.38 25.17 7.31
CA GLY A 47 7.81 25.47 7.30
C GLY A 47 8.57 25.13 8.59
N TYR A 48 8.11 24.16 9.39
CA TYR A 48 8.83 23.67 10.57
C TYR A 48 9.42 22.25 10.35
N PRO A 49 10.70 22.12 9.93
CA PRO A 49 11.30 20.84 9.56
C PRO A 49 11.22 19.73 10.62
N PRO A 50 11.39 20.01 11.93
CA PRO A 50 11.26 18.96 12.95
C PRO A 50 9.85 18.36 13.02
N ALA A 51 8.80 19.16 12.82
CA ALA A 51 7.43 18.63 12.79
C ALA A 51 7.19 17.78 11.54
N ALA A 52 7.77 18.15 10.40
CA ALA A 52 7.67 17.36 9.18
C ALA A 52 8.33 15.97 9.37
N LEU A 53 9.53 15.95 9.98
CA LEU A 53 10.22 14.70 10.31
C LEU A 53 9.41 13.87 11.31
N PHE A 54 8.85 14.51 12.34
CA PHE A 54 8.02 13.81 13.32
C PHE A 54 6.78 13.17 12.67
N GLY A 55 6.03 13.92 11.86
CA GLY A 55 4.87 13.40 11.13
C GLY A 55 5.22 12.23 10.22
N PHE A 56 6.34 12.33 9.50
CA PHE A 56 6.85 11.22 8.70
C PHE A 56 7.17 9.97 9.53
N CYS A 57 7.86 10.12 10.67
CA CYS A 57 8.17 9.01 11.58
C CYS A 57 6.92 8.36 12.17
N VAL A 58 5.90 9.15 12.54
CA VAL A 58 4.61 8.64 13.01
C VAL A 58 3.91 7.85 11.91
N ALA A 59 3.89 8.36 10.68
CA ALA A 59 3.33 7.64 9.53
C ALA A 59 4.05 6.31 9.27
N LEU A 60 5.38 6.26 9.43
CA LEU A 60 6.15 5.01 9.35
C LEU A 60 5.73 4.00 10.43
N ALA A 61 5.59 4.43 11.68
CA ALA A 61 5.13 3.58 12.77
C ALA A 61 3.70 3.05 12.52
N ALA A 62 2.79 3.92 12.06
CA ALA A 62 1.43 3.53 11.68
C ALA A 62 1.43 2.53 10.51
N SER A 63 2.37 2.66 9.57
CA SER A 63 2.51 1.72 8.46
C SER A 63 2.88 0.30 8.92
N ASN A 64 3.64 0.17 10.01
CA ASN A 64 3.95 -1.12 10.63
C ASN A 64 2.71 -1.74 11.25
N ALA A 65 1.90 -0.95 11.98
CA ALA A 65 0.61 -1.42 12.51
C ALA A 65 -0.32 -1.90 11.39
N TYR A 66 -0.41 -1.14 10.30
CA TYR A 66 -1.17 -1.56 9.11
C TYR A 66 -0.63 -2.83 8.46
N ALA A 67 0.71 -2.99 8.39
CA ALA A 67 1.33 -4.21 7.91
C ALA A 67 0.96 -5.42 8.77
N THR A 68 0.88 -5.25 10.09
CA THR A 68 0.43 -6.29 11.03
C THR A 68 -1.03 -6.69 10.79
N ILE A 69 -1.93 -5.74 10.53
CA ILE A 69 -3.33 -6.04 10.16
C ILE A 69 -3.37 -6.93 8.90
N ARG A 70 -2.64 -6.54 7.85
CA ARG A 70 -2.57 -7.34 6.62
C ARG A 70 -1.90 -8.70 6.83
N ALA A 71 -0.90 -8.78 7.70
CA ALA A 71 -0.26 -10.04 8.04
C ALA A 71 -1.23 -10.98 8.78
N ALA A 72 -2.07 -10.45 9.67
CA ALA A 72 -3.11 -11.21 10.35
C ALA A 72 -4.16 -11.72 9.35
N VAL A 73 -4.61 -10.88 8.42
CA VAL A 73 -5.54 -11.28 7.34
C VAL A 73 -4.90 -12.34 6.46
N ARG A 74 -3.64 -12.17 6.07
CA ARG A 74 -2.90 -13.17 5.28
C ARG A 74 -2.76 -14.49 6.03
N GLY A 75 -2.50 -14.44 7.33
CA GLY A 75 -2.36 -15.63 8.17
C GLY A 75 -3.66 -16.39 8.37
N GLU A 76 -4.81 -15.72 8.29
CA GLU A 76 -6.13 -16.33 8.50
C GLU A 76 -6.86 -16.68 7.19
N HIS A 77 -6.85 -15.78 6.21
CA HIS A 77 -7.63 -15.87 4.97
C HIS A 77 -6.78 -16.03 3.70
N GLY A 78 -5.46 -16.12 3.85
CA GLY A 78 -4.53 -16.33 2.74
C GLY A 78 -4.08 -15.04 2.04
N HIS A 79 -3.10 -15.21 1.14
CA HIS A 79 -2.44 -14.09 0.47
C HIS A 79 -3.38 -13.33 -0.49
N GLU A 80 -4.23 -14.03 -1.24
CA GLU A 80 -5.11 -13.40 -2.23
C GLU A 80 -6.11 -12.45 -1.57
N THR A 81 -6.72 -12.87 -0.47
CA THR A 81 -7.66 -12.05 0.31
C THR A 81 -6.97 -10.83 0.92
N ALA A 82 -5.73 -10.97 1.42
CA ALA A 82 -5.00 -9.83 1.96
C ALA A 82 -4.72 -8.75 0.88
N GLU A 83 -4.52 -9.15 -0.37
CA GLU A 83 -4.30 -8.24 -1.50
C GLU A 83 -5.57 -7.50 -1.96
N THR A 84 -6.76 -7.99 -1.62
CA THR A 84 -8.02 -7.29 -1.94
C THR A 84 -8.29 -6.12 -0.99
N LEU A 85 -7.63 -6.05 0.16
CA LEU A 85 -7.85 -5.00 1.15
C LEU A 85 -7.41 -3.62 0.66
N SER A 86 -8.31 -2.65 0.77
CA SER A 86 -8.07 -1.26 0.46
C SER A 86 -7.37 -0.57 1.62
N ASP A 87 -6.13 -0.13 1.39
CA ASP A 87 -5.36 0.68 2.35
C ASP A 87 -6.20 1.87 2.86
N PHE A 88 -6.93 2.54 1.97
CA PHE A 88 -7.80 3.66 2.32
C PHE A 88 -8.97 3.25 3.23
N TYR A 89 -9.71 2.18 2.92
CA TYR A 89 -10.90 1.83 3.71
C TYR A 89 -10.56 1.35 5.11
N VAL A 90 -9.44 0.64 5.27
CA VAL A 90 -8.97 0.23 6.60
C VAL A 90 -8.58 1.45 7.43
N ALA A 91 -7.78 2.37 6.88
CA ALA A 91 -7.40 3.58 7.61
C ALA A 91 -8.61 4.46 7.96
N ALA A 92 -9.54 4.61 7.03
CA ALA A 92 -10.76 5.39 7.24
C ALA A 92 -11.69 4.72 8.28
N GLU A 93 -11.66 3.39 8.43
CA GLU A 93 -12.38 2.74 9.53
C GLU A 93 -11.77 3.11 10.87
N LEU A 94 -10.45 3.03 11.02
CA LEU A 94 -9.77 3.44 12.26
C LEU A 94 -10.13 4.87 12.67
N GLU A 95 -10.07 5.81 11.72
CA GLU A 95 -10.42 7.22 11.94
C GLU A 95 -11.85 7.38 12.48
N ARG A 96 -12.80 6.59 11.98
CA ARG A 96 -14.21 6.69 12.38
C ARG A 96 -14.55 5.91 13.65
N THR A 97 -13.82 4.85 13.97
CA THR A 97 -14.21 3.92 15.04
C THR A 97 -13.41 4.09 16.32
N VAL A 98 -12.21 4.69 16.29
CA VAL A 98 -11.31 4.72 17.45
C VAL A 98 -11.95 5.36 18.68
N GLU A 99 -12.67 6.48 18.51
CA GLU A 99 -13.35 7.16 19.62
C GLU A 99 -14.44 6.28 20.24
N GLY A 100 -15.24 5.60 19.39
CA GLY A 100 -16.26 4.67 19.85
C GLY A 100 -15.66 3.45 20.56
N MET A 101 -14.52 2.94 20.10
CA MET A 101 -13.81 1.86 20.77
C MET A 101 -13.27 2.28 22.13
N ASN A 102 -12.70 3.48 22.26
CA ASN A 102 -12.20 4.00 23.53
C ASN A 102 -13.31 4.16 24.58
N VAL A 103 -14.57 4.34 24.16
CA VAL A 103 -15.72 4.37 25.06
C VAL A 103 -16.23 2.96 25.39
N ALA A 104 -16.24 2.07 24.39
CA ALA A 104 -16.83 0.74 24.52
C ALA A 104 -15.90 -0.30 25.15
N VAL A 105 -14.59 -0.11 25.07
CA VAL A 105 -13.58 -1.05 25.56
C VAL A 105 -12.88 -0.42 26.75
N PRO A 106 -13.02 -0.99 27.96
CA PRO A 106 -12.41 -0.45 29.16
C PRO A 106 -10.88 -0.66 29.16
N ASP A 107 -10.14 0.19 29.87
CA ASP A 107 -8.67 0.20 29.83
C ASP A 107 -8.05 -1.12 30.29
N GLU A 108 -8.70 -1.80 31.23
CA GLU A 108 -8.28 -3.10 31.79
C GLU A 108 -8.22 -4.20 30.72
N ALA A 109 -8.99 -4.06 29.62
CA ALA A 109 -8.94 -5.01 28.51
C ALA A 109 -7.60 -4.99 27.76
N TRP A 110 -6.84 -3.89 27.84
CA TRP A 110 -5.56 -3.72 27.16
C TRP A 110 -4.35 -4.11 28.02
N GLU A 111 -4.50 -4.15 29.35
CA GLU A 111 -3.40 -4.43 30.30
C GLU A 111 -2.63 -5.73 30.06
N PRO A 112 -3.24 -6.84 29.61
CA PRO A 112 -2.49 -8.09 29.38
C PRO A 112 -1.56 -8.03 28.16
N ILE A 113 -1.86 -7.17 27.18
CA ILE A 113 -1.24 -7.20 25.85
C ILE A 113 0.27 -6.92 25.88
N PRO A 114 0.80 -5.95 26.66
CA PRO A 114 2.24 -5.71 26.74
C PRO A 114 3.07 -6.91 27.21
N GLY A 115 2.46 -7.86 27.93
CA GLY A 115 3.11 -9.08 28.40
C GLY A 115 3.11 -10.24 27.41
N TRP A 116 2.38 -10.14 26.30
CA TRP A 116 2.24 -11.23 25.34
C TRP A 116 3.50 -11.47 24.52
N THR A 117 3.74 -12.74 24.23
CA THR A 117 4.67 -13.18 23.20
C THR A 117 4.14 -12.84 21.79
N ALA A 118 5.03 -12.90 20.79
CA ALA A 118 4.63 -12.68 19.40
C ALA A 118 3.62 -13.74 18.93
N GLU A 119 3.73 -14.97 19.43
CA GLU A 119 2.83 -16.08 19.15
C GLU A 119 1.42 -15.82 19.70
N GLU A 120 1.30 -15.38 20.96
CA GLU A 120 0.02 -15.04 21.59
C GLU A 120 -0.66 -13.86 20.88
N MET A 121 0.08 -12.79 20.61
CA MET A 121 -0.40 -11.66 19.82
C MET A 121 -0.88 -12.10 18.44
N GLY A 122 -0.11 -12.93 17.74
CA GLY A 122 -0.46 -13.46 16.44
C GLY A 122 -1.74 -14.31 16.46
N ALA A 123 -1.89 -15.17 17.47
CA ALA A 123 -3.08 -15.99 17.65
C ALA A 123 -4.32 -15.11 17.91
N TRP A 124 -4.20 -14.10 18.76
CA TRP A 124 -5.27 -13.16 19.07
C TRP A 124 -5.68 -12.34 17.82
N LEU A 125 -4.74 -11.75 17.11
CA LEU A 125 -5.01 -11.00 15.87
C LEU A 125 -5.71 -11.87 14.82
N ARG A 126 -5.29 -13.13 14.67
CA ARG A 126 -5.97 -14.09 13.78
C ARG A 126 -7.38 -14.43 14.24
N SER A 127 -7.61 -14.53 15.55
CA SER A 127 -8.95 -14.74 16.11
C SER A 127 -9.91 -13.58 15.78
N ILE A 128 -9.40 -12.34 15.80
CA ILE A 128 -10.14 -11.16 15.37
C ILE A 128 -10.42 -11.24 13.87
N MET A 129 -9.40 -11.53 13.06
CA MET A 129 -9.56 -11.60 11.60
C MET A 129 -10.53 -12.70 11.17
N ARG A 130 -10.66 -13.80 11.92
CA ARG A 130 -11.67 -14.85 11.69
C ARG A 130 -13.10 -14.30 11.74
N GLN A 131 -13.35 -13.29 12.58
CA GLN A 131 -14.67 -12.69 12.79
C GLN A 131 -14.88 -11.41 11.95
N ALA A 132 -13.82 -10.89 11.33
CA ALA A 132 -13.85 -9.66 10.57
C ALA A 132 -14.64 -9.83 9.25
N ARG A 133 -15.55 -8.89 8.98
CA ARG A 133 -16.28 -8.77 7.70
C ARG A 133 -15.42 -8.04 6.66
N LEU A 134 -14.50 -8.77 6.03
CA LEU A 134 -13.48 -8.20 5.13
C LEU A 134 -14.06 -7.55 3.87
N GLU A 135 -15.27 -7.94 3.46
CA GLU A 135 -15.97 -7.39 2.30
C GLU A 135 -16.19 -5.87 2.40
N ARG A 136 -16.27 -5.35 3.63
CA ARG A 136 -16.42 -3.90 3.91
C ARG A 136 -15.16 -3.11 3.55
N TYR A 137 -14.01 -3.77 3.47
CA TYR A 137 -12.70 -3.13 3.28
C TYR A 137 -12.09 -3.47 1.92
N GLU A 138 -12.79 -4.19 1.04
CA GLU A 138 -12.27 -4.54 -0.28
C GLU A 138 -12.07 -3.31 -1.18
N LYS A 139 -11.03 -3.37 -2.01
CA LYS A 139 -10.82 -2.43 -3.11
C LYS A 139 -12.02 -2.48 -4.06
N ALA A 140 -12.47 -1.31 -4.49
CA ALA A 140 -13.47 -1.22 -5.55
C ALA A 140 -12.95 -1.88 -6.84
N LYS A 141 -13.63 -2.93 -7.31
CA LYS A 141 -13.30 -3.60 -8.56
C LYS A 141 -13.75 -2.72 -9.73
N ARG A 142 -12.80 -2.07 -10.40
CA ARG A 142 -13.11 -1.29 -11.60
C ARG A 142 -13.43 -2.25 -12.76
N GLY A 143 -14.66 -2.16 -13.29
CA GLY A 143 -15.03 -2.87 -14.51
C GLY A 143 -14.21 -2.44 -15.74
N PRO A 144 -14.32 -3.16 -16.86
CA PRO A 144 -13.61 -2.84 -18.10
C PRO A 144 -13.77 -1.36 -18.47
N LYS A 145 -12.67 -0.75 -18.93
CA LYS A 145 -12.69 0.66 -19.33
C LYS A 145 -13.73 0.84 -20.44
N LYS A 146 -14.74 1.69 -20.19
CA LYS A 146 -15.73 2.03 -21.21
C LYS A 146 -15.01 2.52 -22.48
N PRO A 147 -15.42 2.06 -23.68
CA PRO A 147 -14.82 2.50 -24.92
C PRO A 147 -14.92 4.03 -24.99
N LYS A 148 -13.80 4.67 -25.35
CA LYS A 148 -13.78 6.12 -25.48
C LYS A 148 -14.73 6.50 -26.62
N PRO A 149 -15.66 7.46 -26.43
CA PRO A 149 -16.44 7.96 -27.54
C PRO A 149 -15.50 8.52 -28.61
N ARG A 150 -15.85 8.29 -29.89
CA ARG A 150 -15.03 8.75 -31.01
C ARG A 150 -14.93 10.28 -30.94
N ARG A 151 -13.70 10.80 -30.92
CA ARG A 151 -13.46 12.24 -30.96
C ARG A 151 -13.92 12.79 -32.32
N THR A 152 -15.01 13.55 -32.33
CA THR A 152 -15.57 14.18 -33.53
C THR A 152 -15.09 15.62 -33.71
N ARG A 153 -14.74 16.31 -32.62
CA ARG A 153 -14.19 17.67 -32.66
C ARG A 153 -12.78 17.63 -33.25
N PHE A 154 -12.58 18.35 -34.36
CA PHE A 154 -11.34 18.37 -35.15
C PHE A 154 -10.97 17.04 -35.84
N ALA A 155 -11.94 16.31 -36.37
CA ALA A 155 -11.70 15.07 -37.12
C ALA A 155 -10.66 15.23 -38.26
N ALA A 156 -10.58 16.42 -38.85
CA ALA A 156 -9.60 16.78 -39.89
C ALA A 156 -8.23 17.23 -39.37
N LYS A 157 -8.09 17.56 -38.07
CA LYS A 157 -6.82 17.96 -37.43
C LYS A 157 -6.51 16.98 -36.30
N LYS A 158 -6.26 15.72 -36.65
CA LYS A 158 -5.82 14.71 -35.68
C LYS A 158 -4.41 15.07 -35.18
N HIS A 159 -4.20 15.01 -33.87
CA HIS A 159 -2.85 15.02 -33.33
C HIS A 159 -2.16 13.72 -33.75
N VAL A 160 -1.14 13.85 -34.60
CA VAL A 160 -0.27 12.75 -35.04
C VAL A 160 1.05 12.86 -34.27
N ALA A 161 1.60 11.74 -33.81
CA ALA A 161 2.91 11.74 -33.18
C ALA A 161 3.98 12.22 -34.18
N THR A 162 4.90 13.07 -33.73
CA THR A 162 5.97 13.64 -34.57
C THR A 162 6.81 12.55 -35.25
N SER A 163 7.01 11.41 -34.59
CA SER A 163 7.72 10.26 -35.17
C SER A 163 7.06 9.74 -36.44
N ARG A 164 5.72 9.68 -36.51
CA ARG A 164 4.96 9.23 -37.68
C ARG A 164 5.03 10.22 -38.84
N LEU A 165 5.07 11.52 -38.51
CA LEU A 165 5.27 12.57 -39.52
C LEU A 165 6.66 12.47 -40.15
N ILE A 166 7.67 12.15 -39.34
CA ILE A 166 9.06 11.97 -39.80
C ILE A 166 9.22 10.70 -40.66
N SER A 167 8.52 9.62 -40.34
CA SER A 167 8.55 8.39 -41.13
C SER A 167 7.63 8.39 -42.35
N GLY A 168 6.98 9.52 -42.67
CA GLY A 168 6.14 9.66 -43.87
C GLY A 168 4.81 8.89 -43.83
N GLU A 169 4.40 8.37 -42.68
CA GLU A 169 3.14 7.65 -42.51
C GLU A 169 1.98 8.66 -42.35
N GLN A 170 1.25 8.94 -43.43
CA GLN A 170 0.03 9.75 -43.35
C GLN A 170 -1.21 8.88 -43.04
N THR A 171 -1.76 9.16 -41.85
CA THR A 171 -3.08 8.79 -41.28
C THR A 171 -3.45 7.33 -41.07
#